data_AF-A0AAT9R2Y9-F1
#
_entry.id   AF-A0AAT9R2Y9-F1
#
_cell.length_a   1.000
_cell.length_b   1.000
_cell.length_c   1.000
_cell.angle_alpha   90.00
_cell.angle_beta   90.00
_cell.angle_gamma   90.00
#
_symmetry.space_group_name_H-M   'P 1'
#
loop_
_entity.id
_entity.type
_entity.pdbx_description
1 polymer ?
#
loop_
_entity_poly.entity_id
_entity_poly.type
_entity_poly.pdbx_seq_one_letter_code
_entity_poly.pdbx_strand_id
1 'polypeptide(L)'
;MIRVNVSDHVVDDARDRQSKSKGPTPDQVESIAKRLRKGIAALPKQQYREQLRKRMLEFVAEQDMDLPAPETRSAFWSYQLADHPNVATHAGEELKNMHVAAAYTEAQNSIVPDTLRYLEGTPGGNALGEFHLWHPDVQEALKLDEEAGLGLASEAWDALSQKYAAKTENEALFFMAELNPNTVAYQTESRQLRQDGKLDIIDFAYPPPLDKYAGLAPETQELLASQAVRAQIHTFGYDENNPKYTPLTKAGHLDLEHLKSLPTPEAQRAAVLEVCARVAAMDGPARTADVEKYVEEIKVLRPDHEVALPSSTDLAWAYEARAQTTPVVSTHGAFLPGVEVNARTGPQQIQPPEASAQAIAGAHFLPGVTLKPAPAPAPQAPATPTPTQAPPTPEQARGPGLAE
;
A
#
# COMPACT_ATOMS: atom_id res chain seq x y z
N MET A 1 13.43 -10.67 -19.43
CA MET A 1 12.94 -9.49 -18.69
C MET A 1 13.91 -8.34 -18.95
N ILE A 2 13.48 -7.33 -19.70
CA ILE A 2 14.31 -6.16 -19.98
C ILE A 2 14.23 -5.28 -18.73
N ARG A 3 15.32 -5.18 -17.96
CA ARG A 3 15.35 -4.22 -16.84
C ARG A 3 15.27 -2.82 -17.42
N VAL A 4 14.38 -1.99 -16.87
CA VAL A 4 14.34 -0.57 -17.19
C VAL A 4 15.65 0.05 -16.72
N ASN A 5 16.50 0.42 -17.66
CA ASN A 5 17.71 1.17 -17.38
C ASN A 5 17.35 2.65 -17.41
N VAL A 6 17.10 3.25 -16.25
CA VAL A 6 16.91 4.71 -16.12
C VAL A 6 18.28 5.37 -16.35
N SER A 7 18.53 5.81 -17.58
CA SER A 7 19.82 6.40 -17.97
C SER A 7 20.08 7.73 -17.26
N ASP A 8 21.35 8.12 -17.15
CA ASP A 8 21.75 9.40 -16.54
C ASP A 8 21.04 10.59 -17.20
N HIS A 9 20.83 10.55 -18.52
CA HIS A 9 20.06 11.56 -19.25
C HIS A 9 18.62 11.70 -18.74
N VAL A 10 17.94 10.59 -18.42
CA VAL A 10 16.58 10.62 -17.87
C VAL A 10 16.58 11.24 -16.47
N VAL A 11 17.60 10.94 -15.67
CA VAL A 11 17.75 11.51 -14.32
C VAL A 11 18.03 13.01 -14.39
N ASP A 12 18.89 13.45 -15.30
CA ASP A 12 19.19 14.87 -15.51
C ASP A 12 17.97 15.66 -15.99
N ASP A 13 17.21 15.12 -16.95
CA ASP A 13 15.94 15.74 -17.38
C ASP A 13 14.92 15.80 -16.23
N ALA A 14 14.86 14.76 -15.39
CA ALA A 14 14.01 14.75 -14.20
C ALA A 14 14.40 15.84 -13.19
N ARG A 15 15.71 16.08 -12.96
CA ARG A 15 16.20 17.19 -12.12
C ARG A 15 15.79 18.54 -12.69
N ASP A 16 15.95 18.70 -14.01
CA ASP A 16 15.58 19.90 -14.73
C ASP A 16 14.08 20.20 -14.59
N ARG A 17 13.23 19.18 -14.72
CA ARG A 17 11.78 19.30 -14.49
C ARG A 17 11.45 19.68 -13.06
N GLN A 18 12.07 19.03 -12.09
CA GLN A 18 11.80 19.30 -10.68
C GLN A 18 12.17 20.74 -10.31
N SER A 19 13.33 21.22 -10.78
CA SER A 19 13.79 22.59 -10.53
C SER A 19 12.91 23.66 -11.20
N LYS A 20 12.26 23.33 -12.33
CA LYS A 20 11.37 24.23 -13.07
C LYS A 20 9.92 24.15 -12.59
N SER A 21 9.55 23.18 -11.77
CA SER A 21 8.19 23.05 -11.23
C SER A 21 7.89 24.24 -10.32
N LYS A 22 6.97 25.10 -10.75
CA LYS A 22 6.52 26.28 -10.01
C LYS A 22 5.07 26.09 -9.58
N GLY A 23 4.73 26.60 -8.40
CA GLY A 23 3.35 26.72 -7.96
C GLY A 23 2.55 27.70 -8.83
N PRO A 24 1.22 27.76 -8.64
CA PRO A 24 0.37 28.70 -9.36
C PRO A 24 0.73 30.15 -8.98
N THR A 25 0.63 31.05 -9.96
CA THR A 25 0.69 32.50 -9.72
C THR A 25 -0.59 33.00 -9.04
N PRO A 26 -0.58 34.19 -8.40
CA PRO A 26 -1.78 34.75 -7.78
C PRO A 26 -2.98 34.86 -8.73
N ASP A 27 -2.75 35.27 -9.98
CA ASP A 27 -3.81 35.37 -11.00
C ASP A 27 -4.38 33.99 -11.36
N GLN A 28 -3.53 32.95 -11.39
CA GLN A 28 -3.99 31.57 -11.58
C GLN A 28 -4.82 31.09 -10.40
N VAL A 29 -4.39 31.36 -9.16
CA VAL A 29 -5.16 31.02 -7.94
C VAL A 29 -6.55 31.67 -7.99
N GLU A 30 -6.64 32.96 -8.32
CA GLU A 30 -7.93 33.66 -8.43
C GLU A 30 -8.81 33.05 -9.52
N SER A 31 -8.24 32.77 -10.71
CA SER A 31 -8.95 32.17 -11.83
C SER A 31 -9.51 30.78 -11.50
N ILE A 32 -8.68 29.93 -10.89
CA ILE A 32 -9.05 28.58 -10.41
C ILE A 32 -10.20 28.68 -9.42
N ALA A 33 -10.04 29.50 -8.37
CA ALA A 33 -11.05 29.65 -7.34
C ALA A 33 -12.37 30.19 -7.90
N LYS A 34 -12.32 31.17 -8.80
CA LYS A 34 -13.51 31.72 -9.49
C LYS A 34 -14.23 30.66 -10.31
N ARG A 35 -13.50 29.84 -11.07
CA ARG A 35 -14.04 28.73 -11.86
C ARG A 35 -14.74 27.70 -10.95
N LEU A 36 -14.04 27.21 -9.94
CA LEU A 36 -14.54 26.16 -9.06
C LEU A 36 -15.68 26.63 -8.14
N ARG A 37 -15.71 27.91 -7.75
CA ARG A 37 -16.77 28.49 -6.89
C ARG A 37 -18.01 28.96 -7.64
N LYS A 38 -17.98 29.00 -8.99
CA LYS A 38 -19.07 29.52 -9.82
C LYS A 38 -20.39 28.83 -9.49
N GLY A 39 -21.41 29.62 -9.12
CA GLY A 39 -22.75 29.13 -8.79
C GLY A 39 -22.91 28.43 -7.43
N ILE A 40 -21.82 28.24 -6.66
CA ILE A 40 -21.86 27.58 -5.35
C ILE A 40 -21.28 28.45 -4.21
N ALA A 41 -20.64 29.57 -4.54
CA ALA A 41 -19.92 30.41 -3.58
C ALA A 41 -20.74 30.97 -2.40
N ALA A 42 -22.06 31.08 -2.57
CA ALA A 42 -22.98 31.62 -1.55
C ALA A 42 -23.68 30.52 -0.72
N LEU A 43 -23.40 29.25 -0.99
CA LEU A 43 -23.99 28.14 -0.24
C LEU A 43 -23.44 28.09 1.21
N PRO A 44 -24.22 27.56 2.16
CA PRO A 44 -23.74 27.22 3.49
C PRO A 44 -22.49 26.31 3.43
N LYS A 45 -21.58 26.45 4.41
CA LYS A 45 -20.25 25.78 4.41
C LYS A 45 -20.30 24.29 4.04
N GLN A 46 -21.21 23.52 4.63
CA GLN A 46 -21.35 22.09 4.36
C GLN A 46 -21.82 21.81 2.92
N GLN A 47 -22.88 22.49 2.46
CA GLN A 47 -23.40 22.34 1.10
C GLN A 47 -22.38 22.81 0.04
N TYR A 48 -21.64 23.88 0.33
CA TYR A 48 -20.55 24.35 -0.53
C TYR A 48 -19.48 23.26 -0.72
N ARG A 49 -19.02 22.63 0.37
CA ARG A 49 -18.03 21.55 0.33
C ARG A 49 -18.53 20.34 -0.46
N GLU A 50 -19.76 19.92 -0.21
CA GLU A 50 -20.37 18.79 -0.92
C GLU A 50 -20.49 19.07 -2.43
N GLN A 51 -20.96 20.27 -2.81
CA GLN A 51 -21.08 20.64 -4.23
C GLN A 51 -19.72 20.82 -4.91
N LEU A 52 -18.71 21.32 -4.19
CA LEU A 52 -17.35 21.43 -4.71
C LEU A 52 -16.74 20.03 -4.94
N ARG A 53 -16.90 19.12 -3.97
CA ARG A 53 -16.51 17.70 -4.10
C ARG A 53 -17.20 17.05 -5.30
N LYS A 54 -18.53 17.17 -5.38
CA LYS A 54 -19.32 16.64 -6.50
C LYS A 54 -18.82 17.17 -7.85
N ARG A 55 -18.58 18.48 -7.96
CA ARG A 55 -18.07 19.11 -9.18
C ARG A 55 -16.70 18.56 -9.59
N MET A 56 -15.80 18.34 -8.62
CA MET A 56 -14.49 17.75 -8.93
C MET A 56 -14.60 16.31 -9.40
N LEU A 57 -15.47 15.52 -8.77
CA LEU A 57 -15.72 14.14 -9.20
C LEU A 57 -16.41 14.07 -10.57
N GLU A 58 -17.35 14.97 -10.87
CA GLU A 58 -17.96 15.11 -12.20
C GLU A 58 -16.91 15.48 -13.24
N PHE A 59 -16.04 16.46 -12.94
CA PHE A 59 -14.91 16.81 -13.81
C PHE A 59 -14.02 15.60 -14.08
N VAL A 60 -13.62 14.85 -13.05
CA VAL A 60 -12.78 13.64 -13.20
C VAL A 60 -13.49 12.56 -14.00
N ALA A 61 -14.79 12.37 -13.78
CA ALA A 61 -15.61 11.40 -14.51
C ALA A 61 -15.64 11.71 -16.02
N GLU A 62 -15.66 12.99 -16.39
CA GLU A 62 -15.63 13.46 -17.79
C GLU A 62 -14.25 13.37 -18.46
N GLN A 63 -13.16 13.19 -17.72
CA GLN A 63 -11.82 13.12 -18.31
C GLN A 63 -11.61 11.85 -19.14
N ASP A 64 -11.04 12.02 -20.33
CA ASP A 64 -10.60 10.92 -21.18
C ASP A 64 -9.31 10.30 -20.64
N MET A 65 -9.32 8.98 -20.45
CA MET A 65 -8.21 8.16 -19.96
C MET A 65 -7.89 7.01 -20.93
N ASP A 66 -8.42 7.05 -22.15
CA ASP A 66 -8.18 6.02 -23.15
C ASP A 66 -6.70 5.94 -23.53
N LEU A 67 -6.30 4.76 -24.00
CA LEU A 67 -4.94 4.53 -24.46
C LEU A 67 -4.76 5.25 -25.81
N PRO A 68 -3.70 6.06 -25.98
CA PRO A 68 -3.36 6.67 -27.26
C PRO A 68 -3.18 5.64 -28.39
N ALA A 69 -2.61 4.47 -28.07
CA ALA A 69 -2.55 3.31 -28.94
C ALA A 69 -2.80 2.00 -28.16
N PRO A 70 -3.30 0.92 -28.80
CA PRO A 70 -3.57 -0.35 -28.12
C PRO A 70 -2.38 -0.97 -27.39
N GLU A 71 -1.17 -0.70 -27.86
CA GLU A 71 0.11 -1.17 -27.30
C GLU A 71 0.73 -0.21 -26.28
N THR A 72 0.10 0.94 -26.02
CA THR A 72 0.63 1.92 -25.06
C THR A 72 0.78 1.29 -23.68
N ARG A 73 1.97 1.44 -23.10
CA ARG A 73 2.29 1.05 -21.72
C ARG A 73 1.96 2.18 -20.75
N SER A 74 1.83 1.87 -19.47
CA SER A 74 1.51 2.87 -18.44
C SER A 74 2.60 2.95 -17.37
N ALA A 75 3.15 4.13 -17.14
CA ALA A 75 4.02 4.42 -16.02
C ALA A 75 3.20 4.86 -14.80
N PHE A 76 3.54 4.29 -13.65
CA PHE A 76 3.03 4.61 -12.32
C PHE A 76 4.21 5.03 -11.45
N TRP A 77 4.01 5.83 -10.42
CA TRP A 77 5.10 6.31 -9.59
C TRP A 77 4.67 6.44 -8.13
N SER A 78 5.65 6.50 -7.23
CA SER A 78 5.39 6.78 -5.81
C SER A 78 6.63 7.44 -5.20
N TYR A 79 6.39 8.58 -4.52
CA TYR A 79 7.34 9.46 -3.86
C TYR A 79 8.76 9.47 -4.45
N GLN A 80 9.79 9.40 -3.61
CA GLN A 80 11.18 9.21 -3.98
C GLN A 80 11.66 7.85 -3.48
N LEU A 81 12.65 7.28 -4.16
CA LEU A 81 13.34 6.10 -3.67
C LEU A 81 14.42 6.53 -2.67
N ALA A 82 14.40 5.95 -1.47
CA ALA A 82 15.35 6.32 -0.40
C ALA A 82 16.82 6.08 -0.79
N ASP A 83 17.05 5.02 -1.56
CA ASP A 83 18.35 4.67 -2.11
C ASP A 83 18.22 4.51 -3.63
N HIS A 84 18.30 5.64 -4.33
CA HIS A 84 18.15 5.67 -5.77
C HIS A 84 19.53 5.51 -6.44
N PRO A 85 19.72 4.54 -7.36
CA PRO A 85 21.05 4.15 -7.83
C PRO A 85 21.84 5.27 -8.53
N ASN A 86 21.12 6.23 -9.12
CA ASN A 86 21.70 7.32 -9.92
C ASN A 86 21.47 8.72 -9.30
N VAL A 87 21.07 8.80 -8.03
CA VAL A 87 20.82 10.06 -7.30
C VAL A 87 21.61 10.01 -6.01
N ALA A 88 22.31 11.10 -5.68
CA ALA A 88 23.16 11.16 -4.50
C ALA A 88 22.32 11.40 -3.23
N THR A 89 21.39 10.50 -2.90
CA THR A 89 20.47 10.65 -1.76
C THR A 89 21.22 10.75 -0.43
N HIS A 90 22.34 10.04 -0.27
CA HIS A 90 23.23 10.16 0.89
C HIS A 90 23.90 11.54 1.03
N ALA A 91 24.01 12.31 -0.06
CA ALA A 91 24.48 13.69 -0.06
C ALA A 91 23.33 14.70 0.11
N GLY A 92 22.11 14.24 0.39
CA GLY A 92 20.92 15.07 0.56
C GLY A 92 20.22 15.45 -0.74
N GLU A 93 20.54 14.80 -1.86
CA GLU A 93 19.82 15.02 -3.11
C GLU A 93 18.42 14.37 -3.04
N GLU A 94 17.38 15.16 -3.34
CA GLU A 94 16.00 14.67 -3.46
C GLU A 94 15.55 14.71 -4.92
N LEU A 95 15.08 13.58 -5.44
CA LEU A 95 14.48 13.49 -6.77
C LEU A 95 13.20 12.66 -6.73
N LYS A 96 12.07 13.29 -7.05
CA LYS A 96 10.75 12.65 -7.03
C LYS A 96 10.55 11.77 -8.25
N ASN A 97 10.02 10.55 -8.04
CA ASN A 97 9.77 9.58 -9.11
C ASN A 97 8.74 10.05 -10.13
N MET A 98 7.88 11.02 -9.80
CA MET A 98 7.01 11.68 -10.79
C MET A 98 7.81 12.26 -11.95
N HIS A 99 8.91 12.96 -11.64
CA HIS A 99 9.75 13.60 -12.66
C HIS A 99 10.57 12.56 -13.42
N VAL A 100 10.99 11.49 -12.76
CA VAL A 100 11.68 10.35 -13.41
C VAL A 100 10.74 9.63 -14.37
N ALA A 101 9.50 9.32 -13.95
CA ALA A 101 8.49 8.67 -14.78
C ALA A 101 8.12 9.54 -15.99
N ALA A 102 7.96 10.86 -15.79
CA ALA A 102 7.71 11.80 -16.87
C ALA A 102 8.87 11.87 -17.87
N ALA A 103 10.11 12.07 -17.38
CA ALA A 103 11.31 12.15 -18.21
C ALA A 103 11.54 10.83 -18.98
N TYR A 104 11.35 9.68 -18.33
CA TYR A 104 11.46 8.38 -18.98
C TYR A 104 10.39 8.21 -20.07
N THR A 105 9.15 8.62 -19.80
CA THR A 105 8.06 8.56 -20.77
C THR A 105 8.34 9.39 -22.00
N GLU A 106 8.80 10.63 -21.82
CA GLU A 106 9.14 11.50 -22.95
C GLU A 106 10.34 10.97 -23.74
N ALA A 107 11.34 10.40 -23.05
CA ALA A 107 12.47 9.76 -23.72
C ALA A 107 12.02 8.57 -24.60
N GLN A 108 11.12 7.70 -24.09
CA GLN A 108 10.57 6.59 -24.89
C GLN A 108 9.73 7.11 -26.08
N ASN A 109 8.87 8.10 -25.83
CA ASN A 109 7.99 8.65 -26.86
C ASN A 109 8.74 9.44 -27.95
N SER A 110 9.94 9.95 -27.64
CA SER A 110 10.82 10.58 -28.64
C SER A 110 11.36 9.60 -29.68
N ILE A 111 11.38 8.30 -29.36
CA ILE A 111 11.84 7.23 -30.26
C ILE A 111 10.66 6.68 -31.04
N VAL A 112 9.59 6.28 -30.34
CA VAL A 112 8.33 5.81 -30.92
C VAL A 112 7.19 6.52 -30.20
N PRO A 113 6.43 7.41 -30.88
CA PRO A 113 5.31 8.11 -30.27
C PRO A 113 4.34 7.16 -29.58
N ASP A 114 3.68 7.65 -28.52
CA ASP A 114 2.60 6.95 -27.82
C ASP A 114 2.95 5.57 -27.23
N THR A 115 4.23 5.27 -27.06
CA THR A 115 4.71 3.99 -26.50
C THR A 115 4.49 3.89 -24.99
N LEU A 116 4.59 5.01 -24.27
CA LEU A 116 4.40 5.07 -22.83
C LEU A 116 3.57 6.31 -22.48
N ARG A 117 2.73 6.20 -21.46
CA ARG A 117 2.04 7.34 -20.84
C ARG A 117 2.28 7.32 -19.34
N TYR A 118 2.14 8.46 -18.67
CA TYR A 118 2.06 8.59 -17.22
C TYR A 118 0.84 9.46 -16.89
N LEU A 119 0.26 9.30 -15.69
CA LEU A 119 -1.02 9.91 -15.34
C LEU A 119 -1.05 11.42 -15.60
N GLU A 120 -0.10 12.18 -15.06
CA GLU A 120 -0.05 13.64 -15.20
C GLU A 120 0.24 14.11 -16.64
N GLY A 121 0.77 13.22 -17.50
CA GLY A 121 0.99 13.48 -18.93
C GLY A 121 -0.24 13.21 -19.80
N THR A 122 -1.27 12.54 -19.27
CA THR A 122 -2.54 12.36 -20.00
C THR A 122 -3.32 13.69 -20.07
N PRO A 123 -4.24 13.86 -21.05
CA PRO A 123 -5.09 15.05 -21.10
C PRO A 123 -5.85 15.31 -19.78
N GLY A 124 -6.41 14.27 -19.16
CA GLY A 124 -7.12 14.40 -17.90
C GLY A 124 -6.23 14.69 -16.70
N GLY A 125 -5.05 14.07 -16.61
CA GLY A 125 -4.09 14.35 -15.54
C GLY A 125 -3.53 15.76 -15.61
N ASN A 126 -3.23 16.24 -16.82
CA ASN A 126 -2.81 17.61 -17.05
C ASN A 126 -3.92 18.59 -16.63
N ALA A 127 -5.15 18.38 -17.11
CA ALA A 127 -6.28 19.24 -16.79
C ALA A 127 -6.65 19.25 -15.30
N LEU A 128 -6.49 18.12 -14.59
CA LEU A 128 -6.63 18.09 -13.12
C LEU A 128 -5.46 18.82 -12.42
N GLY A 129 -4.24 18.66 -12.94
CA GLY A 129 -3.04 19.34 -12.46
C GLY A 129 -3.14 20.86 -12.49
N GLU A 130 -3.80 21.43 -13.51
CA GLU A 130 -4.03 22.88 -13.64
C GLU A 130 -4.86 23.48 -12.49
N PHE A 131 -5.60 22.67 -11.73
CA PHE A 131 -6.32 23.17 -10.56
C PHE A 131 -5.43 23.38 -9.34
N HIS A 132 -4.21 22.83 -9.31
CA HIS A 132 -3.28 22.96 -8.20
C HIS A 132 -3.92 22.73 -6.81
N LEU A 133 -4.81 21.74 -6.68
CA LEU A 133 -5.62 21.49 -5.47
C LEU A 133 -4.79 21.22 -4.20
N TRP A 134 -3.54 20.80 -4.38
CA TRP A 134 -2.57 20.59 -3.30
C TRP A 134 -1.95 21.90 -2.77
N HIS A 135 -2.12 23.02 -3.48
CA HIS A 135 -1.46 24.27 -3.11
C HIS A 135 -2.26 25.02 -2.03
N PRO A 136 -1.63 25.43 -0.91
CA PRO A 136 -2.32 26.13 0.19
C PRO A 136 -3.11 27.36 -0.28
N ASP A 137 -2.53 28.20 -1.14
CA ASP A 137 -3.20 29.40 -1.65
C ASP A 137 -4.49 29.07 -2.42
N VAL A 138 -4.54 27.95 -3.14
CA VAL A 138 -5.76 27.49 -3.82
C VAL A 138 -6.80 27.03 -2.80
N GLN A 139 -6.38 26.27 -1.78
CA GLN A 139 -7.27 25.80 -0.72
C GLN A 139 -7.88 26.98 0.06
N GLU A 140 -7.06 27.99 0.37
CA GLU A 140 -7.51 29.24 1.00
C GLU A 140 -8.47 30.01 0.10
N ALA A 141 -8.16 30.18 -1.19
CA ALA A 141 -9.04 30.85 -2.14
C ALA A 141 -10.37 30.11 -2.35
N LEU A 142 -10.38 28.78 -2.15
CA LEU A 142 -11.57 27.92 -2.10
C LEU A 142 -12.27 27.93 -0.73
N LYS A 143 -11.77 28.66 0.27
CA LYS A 143 -12.33 28.70 1.64
C LYS A 143 -12.38 27.33 2.31
N LEU A 144 -11.37 26.50 2.05
CA LEU A 144 -11.19 25.21 2.68
C LEU A 144 -10.15 25.34 3.80
N ASP A 145 -10.35 24.58 4.89
CA ASP A 145 -9.27 24.31 5.83
C ASP A 145 -8.35 23.25 5.22
N GLU A 146 -7.15 23.10 5.79
CA GLU A 146 -6.13 22.17 5.27
C GLU A 146 -6.67 20.75 5.10
N GLU A 147 -7.38 20.22 6.11
CA GLU A 147 -7.98 18.88 6.05
C GLU A 147 -8.97 18.75 4.87
N ALA A 148 -9.90 19.69 4.69
CA ALA A 148 -10.84 19.64 3.58
C ALA A 148 -10.18 19.88 2.21
N GLY A 149 -9.14 20.71 2.16
CA GLY A 149 -8.35 20.97 0.96
C GLY A 149 -7.61 19.73 0.48
N LEU A 150 -6.88 19.09 1.40
CA LEU A 150 -6.17 17.83 1.15
C LEU A 150 -7.13 16.69 0.82
N GLY A 151 -8.28 16.60 1.52
CA GLY A 151 -9.32 15.62 1.22
C GLY A 151 -9.89 15.77 -0.19
N LEU A 152 -10.21 17.00 -0.62
CA LEU A 152 -10.69 17.27 -1.97
C LEU A 152 -9.64 16.91 -3.04
N ALA A 153 -8.39 17.27 -2.81
CA ALA A 153 -7.30 16.98 -3.73
C ALA A 153 -7.06 15.47 -3.85
N SER A 154 -6.95 14.77 -2.71
CA SER A 154 -6.83 13.31 -2.64
C SER A 154 -7.95 12.65 -3.42
N GLU A 155 -9.19 13.06 -3.21
CA GLU A 155 -10.34 12.42 -3.85
C GLU A 155 -10.39 12.57 -5.36
N ALA A 156 -10.11 13.76 -5.86
CA ALA A 156 -10.09 13.98 -7.30
C ALA A 156 -9.00 13.15 -7.98
N TRP A 157 -7.82 13.09 -7.39
CA TRP A 157 -6.70 12.33 -7.95
C TRP A 157 -6.88 10.81 -7.78
N ASP A 158 -7.36 10.32 -6.64
CA ASP A 158 -7.65 8.89 -6.43
C ASP A 158 -8.67 8.40 -7.46
N ALA A 159 -9.74 9.16 -7.71
CA ALA A 159 -10.73 8.82 -8.72
C ALA A 159 -10.13 8.81 -10.14
N LEU A 160 -9.23 9.73 -10.47
CA LEU A 160 -8.56 9.76 -11.77
C LEU A 160 -7.55 8.61 -11.93
N SER A 161 -6.75 8.34 -10.89
CA SER A 161 -5.82 7.22 -10.79
C SER A 161 -6.52 5.87 -10.95
N GLN A 162 -7.70 5.69 -10.36
CA GLN A 162 -8.49 4.48 -10.57
C GLN A 162 -8.89 4.31 -12.04
N LYS A 163 -9.35 5.38 -12.71
CA LYS A 163 -9.66 5.34 -14.15
C LYS A 163 -8.41 5.04 -14.99
N TYR A 164 -7.27 5.64 -14.64
CA TYR A 164 -6.00 5.42 -15.32
C TYR A 164 -5.53 3.96 -15.20
N ALA A 165 -5.59 3.39 -14.00
CA ALA A 165 -5.26 1.98 -13.76
C ALA A 165 -6.22 1.03 -14.49
N ALA A 166 -7.54 1.28 -14.44
CA ALA A 166 -8.53 0.45 -15.13
C ALA A 166 -8.31 0.43 -16.66
N LYS A 167 -7.83 1.54 -17.24
CA LYS A 167 -7.53 1.68 -18.68
C LYS A 167 -6.18 1.13 -19.10
N THR A 168 -5.37 0.63 -18.17
CA THR A 168 -4.06 0.08 -18.48
C THR A 168 -4.21 -1.38 -18.92
N GLU A 169 -3.78 -1.70 -20.13
CA GLU A 169 -3.90 -3.06 -20.71
C GLU A 169 -2.55 -3.74 -20.95
N ASN A 170 -1.47 -2.96 -21.08
CA ASN A 170 -0.10 -3.46 -21.27
C ASN A 170 0.75 -3.19 -20.03
N GLU A 171 2.05 -3.47 -20.11
CA GLU A 171 3.03 -3.26 -19.03
C GLU A 171 2.71 -2.00 -18.20
N ALA A 172 2.50 -2.24 -16.91
CA ALA A 172 2.29 -1.24 -15.88
C ALA A 172 3.63 -1.09 -15.14
N LEU A 173 4.40 -0.06 -15.51
CA LEU A 173 5.74 0.18 -15.00
C LEU A 173 5.71 1.10 -13.78
N PHE A 174 5.95 0.54 -12.60
CA PHE A 174 5.97 1.23 -11.31
C PHE A 174 7.38 1.75 -11.00
N PHE A 175 7.56 3.07 -11.03
CA PHE A 175 8.77 3.77 -10.58
C PHE A 175 8.84 3.80 -9.04
N MET A 176 9.07 2.62 -8.46
CA MET A 176 9.33 2.37 -7.03
C MET A 176 9.99 0.99 -6.86
N ALA A 177 10.57 0.72 -5.70
CA ALA A 177 11.14 -0.60 -5.38
C ALA A 177 10.15 -1.48 -4.59
N GLU A 178 9.26 -0.87 -3.83
CA GLU A 178 8.23 -1.51 -3.04
C GLU A 178 6.98 -0.60 -3.04
N LEU A 179 5.80 -1.19 -2.89
CA LEU A 179 4.57 -0.43 -2.77
C LEU A 179 4.38 0.06 -1.33
N ASN A 180 4.38 1.37 -1.12
CA ASN A 180 4.08 1.95 0.19
C ASN A 180 2.56 1.93 0.42
N PRO A 181 2.06 1.31 1.52
CA PRO A 181 0.63 1.15 1.74
C PRO A 181 -0.12 2.47 1.94
N ASN A 182 0.57 3.57 2.23
CA ASN A 182 -0.06 4.88 2.42
C ASN A 182 -0.10 5.73 1.14
N THR A 183 -0.05 5.10 -0.04
CA THR A 183 0.00 5.78 -1.35
C THR A 183 -1.06 5.24 -2.31
N VAL A 184 -1.51 6.08 -3.25
CA VAL A 184 -2.49 5.67 -4.29
C VAL A 184 -1.96 4.56 -5.17
N ALA A 185 -0.65 4.53 -5.42
CA ALA A 185 0.00 3.41 -6.09
C ALA A 185 -0.35 2.05 -5.46
N TYR A 186 -0.40 1.95 -4.12
CA TYR A 186 -0.79 0.71 -3.44
C TYR A 186 -2.31 0.54 -3.30
N GLN A 187 -2.98 1.56 -2.75
CA GLN A 187 -4.37 1.45 -2.30
C GLN A 187 -5.39 1.50 -3.44
N THR A 188 -5.00 2.13 -4.56
CA THR A 188 -5.90 2.45 -5.67
C THR A 188 -5.41 1.83 -6.97
N GLU A 189 -4.20 2.17 -7.43
CA GLU A 189 -3.76 1.80 -8.79
C GLU A 189 -3.37 0.33 -8.91
N SER A 190 -2.42 -0.15 -8.10
CA SER A 190 -2.06 -1.57 -8.09
C SER A 190 -3.23 -2.43 -7.64
N ARG A 191 -4.06 -1.94 -6.70
CA ARG A 191 -5.31 -2.62 -6.31
C ARG A 191 -6.23 -2.78 -7.51
N GLN A 192 -6.52 -1.72 -8.26
CA GLN A 192 -7.38 -1.79 -9.44
C GLN A 192 -6.83 -2.77 -10.49
N LEU A 193 -5.54 -2.72 -10.79
CA LEU A 193 -4.91 -3.69 -11.70
C LEU A 193 -5.07 -5.13 -11.21
N ARG A 194 -4.80 -5.37 -9.91
CA ARG A 194 -4.98 -6.69 -9.29
C ARG A 194 -6.43 -7.15 -9.32
N GLN A 195 -7.40 -6.26 -9.15
CA GLN A 195 -8.83 -6.57 -9.22
C GLN A 195 -9.28 -6.93 -10.64
N ASP A 196 -8.64 -6.34 -11.65
CA ASP A 196 -8.89 -6.61 -13.06
C ASP A 196 -8.13 -7.86 -13.57
N GLY A 197 -7.44 -8.59 -12.68
CA GLY A 197 -6.67 -9.78 -13.03
C GLY A 197 -5.35 -9.48 -13.74
N LYS A 198 -4.89 -8.23 -13.70
CA LYS A 198 -3.71 -7.70 -14.40
C LYS A 198 -2.46 -7.70 -13.51
N LEU A 199 -2.27 -8.75 -12.71
CA LEU A 199 -1.12 -8.86 -11.80
C LEU A 199 0.18 -9.10 -12.58
N ASP A 200 0.10 -9.81 -13.69
CA ASP A 200 1.21 -10.27 -14.52
C ASP A 200 1.83 -9.18 -15.40
N ILE A 201 1.12 -8.07 -15.62
CA ILE A 201 1.63 -6.91 -16.36
C ILE A 201 2.29 -5.86 -15.45
N ILE A 202 2.31 -6.06 -14.13
CA ILE A 202 2.94 -5.13 -13.19
C ILE A 202 4.45 -5.39 -13.13
N ASP A 203 5.22 -4.35 -13.47
CA ASP A 203 6.67 -4.35 -13.42
C ASP A 203 7.20 -3.20 -12.57
N PHE A 204 8.27 -3.44 -11.82
CA PHE A 204 8.93 -2.41 -11.03
C PHE A 204 10.20 -1.93 -11.73
N ALA A 205 10.35 -0.62 -11.90
CA ALA A 205 11.49 0.00 -12.57
C ALA A 205 12.81 -0.19 -11.78
N TYR A 206 12.71 -0.27 -10.44
CA TYR A 206 13.87 -0.43 -9.57
C TYR A 206 14.00 -1.87 -9.06
N PRO A 207 15.24 -2.33 -8.79
CA PRO A 207 15.47 -3.67 -8.24
C PRO A 207 14.76 -3.85 -6.88
N PRO A 208 14.46 -5.11 -6.49
CA PRO A 208 14.01 -5.38 -5.15
C PRO A 208 15.09 -4.98 -4.12
N PRO A 209 14.70 -4.52 -2.92
CA PRO A 209 15.63 -4.12 -1.87
C PRO A 209 16.22 -5.34 -1.16
N LEU A 210 17.11 -6.07 -1.86
CA LEU A 210 17.67 -7.34 -1.40
C LEU A 210 18.35 -7.24 -0.02
N ASP A 211 18.90 -6.08 0.33
CA ASP A 211 19.51 -5.85 1.65
C ASP A 211 18.49 -6.02 2.79
N LYS A 212 17.22 -5.67 2.59
CA LYS A 212 16.15 -5.91 3.57
C LYS A 212 15.87 -7.39 3.76
N TYR A 213 16.13 -8.20 2.74
CA TYR A 213 15.88 -9.63 2.70
C TYR A 213 17.09 -10.45 3.16
N ALA A 214 18.17 -9.78 3.57
CA ALA A 214 19.34 -10.43 4.14
C ALA A 214 18.97 -11.32 5.33
N GLY A 215 19.51 -12.54 5.34
CA GLY A 215 19.23 -13.57 6.35
C GLY A 215 18.01 -14.46 6.05
N LEU A 216 17.24 -14.18 5.00
CA LEU A 216 16.21 -15.10 4.50
C LEU A 216 16.82 -16.20 3.63
N ALA A 217 16.12 -17.34 3.49
CA ALA A 217 16.54 -18.39 2.58
C ALA A 217 16.58 -17.90 1.11
N PRO A 218 17.52 -18.37 0.26
CA PRO A 218 17.64 -17.91 -1.12
C PRO A 218 16.33 -18.00 -1.92
N GLU A 219 15.58 -19.08 -1.75
CA GLU A 219 14.30 -19.32 -2.42
C GLU A 219 13.21 -18.34 -1.95
N THR A 220 13.29 -17.87 -0.70
CA THR A 220 12.40 -16.81 -0.18
C THR A 220 12.80 -15.46 -0.77
N GLN A 221 14.11 -15.17 -0.87
CA GLN A 221 14.58 -13.93 -1.49
C GLN A 221 14.19 -13.86 -2.96
N GLU A 222 14.30 -14.97 -3.70
CA GLU A 222 13.85 -15.07 -5.10
C GLU A 222 12.34 -14.85 -5.22
N LEU A 223 11.55 -15.45 -4.32
CA LEU A 223 10.10 -15.23 -4.27
C LEU A 223 9.76 -13.75 -4.03
N LEU A 224 10.43 -13.09 -3.07
CA LEU A 224 10.25 -11.67 -2.78
C LEU A 224 10.77 -10.75 -3.88
N ALA A 225 11.71 -11.21 -4.71
CA ALA A 225 12.20 -10.49 -5.88
C ALA A 225 11.21 -10.53 -7.07
N SER A 226 10.25 -11.47 -7.07
CA SER A 226 9.24 -11.59 -8.11
C SER A 226 8.31 -10.37 -8.14
N GLN A 227 8.07 -9.83 -9.34
CA GLN A 227 7.19 -8.67 -9.53
C GLN A 227 5.76 -8.96 -9.04
N ALA A 228 5.24 -10.16 -9.31
CA ALA A 228 3.89 -10.56 -8.90
C ALA A 228 3.74 -10.60 -7.37
N VAL A 229 4.79 -10.95 -6.63
CA VAL A 229 4.77 -10.91 -5.16
C VAL A 229 4.90 -9.47 -4.67
N ARG A 230 5.87 -8.71 -5.21
CA ARG A 230 6.08 -7.28 -4.87
C ARG A 230 4.86 -6.41 -5.12
N ALA A 231 4.04 -6.77 -6.11
CA ALA A 231 2.79 -6.08 -6.42
C ALA A 231 1.67 -6.29 -5.40
N GLN A 232 1.83 -7.23 -4.45
CA GLN A 232 0.83 -7.59 -3.45
C GLN A 232 1.28 -7.22 -2.03
N ILE A 233 2.55 -7.45 -1.71
CA ILE A 233 3.08 -7.31 -0.35
C ILE A 233 3.75 -5.95 -0.11
N HIS A 234 3.90 -5.60 1.17
CA HIS A 234 4.77 -4.52 1.60
C HIS A 234 5.41 -4.80 2.96
N THR A 235 6.59 -4.23 3.22
CA THR A 235 7.31 -4.41 4.50
C THR A 235 7.24 -3.17 5.40
N PHE A 236 6.48 -2.14 5.01
CA PHE A 236 6.27 -0.95 5.84
C PHE A 236 5.42 -1.32 7.06
N GLY A 237 5.85 -0.88 8.25
CA GLY A 237 5.02 -0.96 9.45
C GLY A 237 3.75 -0.12 9.30
N TYR A 238 2.72 -0.49 10.04
CA TYR A 238 1.43 0.19 10.04
C TYR A 238 0.89 0.39 11.46
N ASP A 239 -0.02 1.34 11.61
CA ASP A 239 -0.76 1.61 12.85
C ASP A 239 -2.25 1.65 12.49
N GLU A 240 -3.06 0.80 13.12
CA GLU A 240 -4.51 0.73 12.87
C GLU A 240 -5.25 2.00 13.32
N ASN A 241 -4.61 2.84 14.16
CA ASN A 241 -5.14 4.15 14.57
C ASN A 241 -4.77 5.26 13.58
N ASN A 242 -3.92 4.99 12.59
CA ASN A 242 -3.57 5.97 11.58
C ASN A 242 -4.81 6.30 10.75
N PRO A 243 -5.16 7.58 10.53
CA PRO A 243 -6.28 7.95 9.67
C PRO A 243 -6.19 7.40 8.24
N LYS A 244 -4.98 7.05 7.77
CA LYS A 244 -4.71 6.47 6.45
C LYS A 244 -4.81 4.93 6.42
N TYR A 245 -5.02 4.31 7.58
CA TYR A 245 -5.12 2.86 7.69
C TYR A 245 -6.31 2.34 6.90
N THR A 246 -6.08 1.22 6.22
CA THR A 246 -7.13 0.42 5.60
C THR A 246 -6.91 -1.05 5.97
N PRO A 247 -7.96 -1.87 6.04
CA PRO A 247 -7.80 -3.33 6.15
C PRO A 247 -6.86 -3.94 5.10
N LEU A 248 -6.78 -3.35 3.90
CA LEU A 248 -5.81 -3.78 2.88
C LEU A 248 -4.35 -3.57 3.32
N THR A 249 -4.06 -2.49 4.05
CA THR A 249 -2.73 -2.22 4.65
C THR A 249 -2.31 -3.36 5.58
N LYS A 250 -3.23 -3.88 6.39
CA LYS A 250 -2.94 -5.04 7.25
C LYS A 250 -2.78 -6.32 6.43
N ALA A 251 -3.66 -6.55 5.45
CA ALA A 251 -3.65 -7.76 4.64
C ALA A 251 -2.34 -7.95 3.88
N GLY A 252 -1.77 -6.88 3.33
CA GLY A 252 -0.52 -6.90 2.56
C GLY A 252 0.77 -6.75 3.35
N HIS A 253 0.69 -6.58 4.68
CA HIS A 253 1.89 -6.45 5.50
C HIS A 253 2.63 -7.79 5.64
N LEU A 254 3.93 -7.76 5.34
CA LEU A 254 4.89 -8.84 5.60
C LEU A 254 5.87 -8.41 6.69
N ASP A 255 5.74 -9.02 7.87
CA ASP A 255 6.67 -8.84 8.98
C ASP A 255 7.97 -9.63 8.70
N LEU A 256 9.04 -8.90 8.35
CA LEU A 256 10.34 -9.49 8.05
C LEU A 256 11.02 -10.13 9.26
N GLU A 257 10.76 -9.65 10.48
CA GLU A 257 11.36 -10.23 11.69
C GLU A 257 10.67 -11.55 12.03
N HIS A 258 9.34 -11.61 11.92
CA HIS A 258 8.62 -12.87 11.99
C HIS A 258 9.09 -13.83 10.90
N LEU A 259 9.19 -13.38 9.64
CA LEU A 259 9.64 -14.22 8.53
C LEU A 259 11.03 -14.83 8.77
N LYS A 260 11.99 -14.04 9.26
CA LYS A 260 13.35 -14.52 9.61
C LYS A 260 13.34 -15.52 10.77
N SER A 261 12.37 -15.43 11.69
CA SER A 261 12.25 -16.34 12.83
C SER A 261 11.75 -17.73 12.47
N LEU A 262 11.20 -17.92 11.26
CA LEU A 262 10.65 -19.21 10.84
C LEU A 262 11.77 -20.22 10.58
N PRO A 263 11.60 -21.48 11.05
CA PRO A 263 12.71 -22.44 11.14
C PRO A 263 13.14 -23.06 9.81
N THR A 264 12.32 -22.95 8.75
CA THR A 264 12.62 -23.58 7.45
C THR A 264 12.30 -22.65 6.27
N PRO A 265 12.98 -22.82 5.11
CA PRO A 265 12.66 -22.09 3.88
C PRO A 265 11.20 -22.28 3.43
N GLU A 266 10.64 -23.48 3.58
CA GLU A 266 9.25 -23.78 3.25
C GLU A 266 8.30 -22.96 4.12
N ALA A 267 8.62 -22.82 5.41
CA ALA A 267 7.82 -22.01 6.31
C ALA A 267 7.86 -20.53 5.93
N GLN A 268 9.03 -20.01 5.55
CA GLN A 268 9.19 -18.65 5.03
C GLN A 268 8.38 -18.43 3.76
N ARG A 269 8.51 -19.31 2.76
CA ARG A 269 7.74 -19.22 1.51
C ARG A 269 6.23 -19.27 1.77
N ALA A 270 5.77 -20.19 2.62
CA ALA A 270 4.37 -20.27 3.01
C ALA A 270 3.85 -18.97 3.64
N ALA A 271 4.63 -18.31 4.50
CA ALA A 271 4.24 -17.04 5.10
C ALA A 271 4.10 -15.91 4.06
N VAL A 272 4.99 -15.86 3.05
CA VAL A 272 4.88 -14.90 1.93
C VAL A 272 3.63 -15.17 1.09
N LEU A 273 3.37 -16.44 0.76
CA LEU A 273 2.18 -16.83 0.01
C LEU A 273 0.89 -16.56 0.78
N GLU A 274 0.90 -16.68 2.11
CA GLU A 274 -0.26 -16.34 2.95
C GLU A 274 -0.60 -14.85 2.84
N VAL A 275 0.40 -13.96 2.83
CA VAL A 275 0.16 -12.52 2.59
C VAL A 275 -0.47 -12.31 1.21
N CYS A 276 0.02 -13.01 0.17
CA CYS A 276 -0.57 -12.94 -1.17
C CYS A 276 -2.03 -13.45 -1.18
N ALA A 277 -2.34 -14.51 -0.45
CA ALA A 277 -3.70 -15.02 -0.30
C ALA A 277 -4.63 -14.01 0.40
N ARG A 278 -4.13 -13.32 1.45
CA ARG A 278 -4.89 -12.26 2.13
C ARG A 278 -5.19 -11.10 1.18
N VAL A 279 -4.21 -10.64 0.42
CA VAL A 279 -4.39 -9.53 -0.54
C VAL A 279 -5.35 -9.93 -1.66
N ALA A 280 -5.19 -11.13 -2.23
CA ALA A 280 -6.10 -11.64 -3.26
C ALA A 280 -7.56 -11.74 -2.75
N ALA A 281 -7.76 -12.16 -1.50
CA ALA A 281 -9.09 -12.17 -0.88
C ALA A 281 -9.68 -10.75 -0.74
N MET A 282 -8.86 -9.75 -0.40
CA MET A 282 -9.26 -8.33 -0.32
C MET A 282 -9.49 -7.68 -1.69
N ASP A 283 -8.83 -8.16 -2.75
CA ASP A 283 -9.08 -7.70 -4.11
C ASP A 283 -10.45 -8.19 -4.62
N GLY A 284 -10.96 -9.31 -4.09
CA GLY A 284 -12.34 -9.74 -4.23
C GLY A 284 -12.55 -10.87 -5.25
N PRO A 285 -13.80 -11.10 -5.71
CA PRO A 285 -14.19 -12.37 -6.34
C PRO A 285 -13.44 -12.75 -7.63
N ALA A 286 -12.91 -11.76 -8.36
CA ALA A 286 -12.12 -12.02 -9.57
C ALA A 286 -10.81 -12.77 -9.26
N ARG A 287 -10.35 -12.73 -8.01
CA ARG A 287 -9.09 -13.32 -7.54
C ARG A 287 -9.30 -14.57 -6.67
N THR A 288 -10.52 -15.12 -6.58
CA THR A 288 -10.82 -16.33 -5.79
C THR A 288 -9.95 -17.52 -6.18
N ALA A 289 -9.72 -17.73 -7.49
CA ALA A 289 -8.87 -18.81 -7.97
C ALA A 289 -7.42 -18.69 -7.49
N ASP A 290 -6.90 -17.46 -7.34
CA ASP A 290 -5.57 -17.22 -6.79
C ASP A 290 -5.52 -17.48 -5.29
N VAL A 291 -6.57 -17.12 -4.54
CA VAL A 291 -6.69 -17.47 -3.12
C VAL A 291 -6.63 -18.98 -2.94
N GLU A 292 -7.43 -19.74 -3.70
CA GLU A 292 -7.43 -21.20 -3.66
C GLU A 292 -6.05 -21.77 -4.01
N LYS A 293 -5.42 -21.26 -5.08
CA LYS A 293 -4.07 -21.66 -5.49
C LYS A 293 -3.05 -21.44 -4.37
N TYR A 294 -3.00 -20.24 -3.79
CA TYR A 294 -2.06 -19.94 -2.72
C TYR A 294 -2.32 -20.80 -1.48
N VAL A 295 -3.58 -21.01 -1.09
CA VAL A 295 -3.95 -21.86 0.05
C VAL A 295 -3.47 -23.29 -0.16
N GLU A 296 -3.68 -23.86 -1.35
CA GLU A 296 -3.22 -25.22 -1.66
C GLU A 296 -1.70 -25.32 -1.67
N GLU A 297 -0.99 -24.34 -2.25
CA GLU A 297 0.47 -24.29 -2.19
C GLU A 297 1.00 -24.17 -0.74
N ILE A 298 0.34 -23.38 0.11
CA ILE A 298 0.69 -23.25 1.53
C ILE A 298 0.50 -24.58 2.26
N LYS A 299 -0.61 -25.30 2.02
CA LYS A 299 -0.85 -26.63 2.63
C LYS A 299 0.18 -27.65 2.20
N VAL A 300 0.70 -27.58 0.97
CA VAL A 300 1.80 -28.45 0.54
C VAL A 300 3.09 -28.13 1.30
N LEU A 301 3.39 -26.84 1.50
CA LEU A 301 4.60 -26.39 2.21
C LEU A 301 4.51 -26.58 3.73
N ARG A 302 3.31 -26.46 4.29
CA ARG A 302 3.01 -26.57 5.73
C ARG A 302 1.65 -27.26 5.94
N PRO A 303 1.58 -28.60 5.91
CA PRO A 303 0.31 -29.34 5.99
C PRO A 303 -0.49 -29.10 7.28
N ASP A 304 0.21 -28.89 8.40
CA ASP A 304 -0.40 -28.67 9.71
C ASP A 304 -0.68 -27.19 10.03
N HIS A 305 -0.42 -26.27 9.07
CA HIS A 305 -0.62 -24.84 9.26
C HIS A 305 -2.02 -24.42 8.82
N GLU A 306 -2.75 -23.75 9.70
CA GLU A 306 -4.02 -23.13 9.38
C GLU A 306 -3.78 -21.77 8.71
N VAL A 307 -4.23 -21.64 7.45
CA VAL A 307 -4.07 -20.40 6.68
C VAL A 307 -5.00 -19.32 7.23
N ALA A 308 -4.42 -18.20 7.69
CA ALA A 308 -5.19 -17.08 8.19
C ALA A 308 -5.60 -16.11 7.06
N LEU A 309 -6.88 -16.12 6.71
CA LEU A 309 -7.47 -15.18 5.75
C LEU A 309 -8.11 -13.96 6.48
N PRO A 310 -8.36 -12.84 5.77
CA PRO A 310 -8.98 -11.65 6.34
C PRO A 310 -10.36 -11.95 6.95
N SER A 311 -10.76 -11.17 7.96
CA SER A 311 -12.06 -11.36 8.62
C SER A 311 -13.23 -10.99 7.71
N SER A 312 -14.44 -11.43 8.04
CA SER A 312 -15.64 -11.03 7.30
C SER A 312 -15.86 -9.50 7.31
N THR A 313 -15.44 -8.82 8.39
CA THR A 313 -15.46 -7.35 8.49
C THR A 313 -14.47 -6.71 7.51
N ASP A 314 -13.26 -7.24 7.39
CA ASP A 314 -12.26 -6.74 6.44
C ASP A 314 -12.72 -6.95 4.99
N LEU A 315 -13.29 -8.11 4.70
CA LEU A 315 -13.85 -8.40 3.38
C LEU A 315 -15.05 -7.50 3.06
N ALA A 316 -15.94 -7.24 4.03
CA ALA A 316 -17.04 -6.29 3.86
C ALA A 316 -16.53 -4.88 3.54
N TRP A 317 -15.51 -4.39 4.24
CA TRP A 317 -14.84 -3.14 3.90
C TRP A 317 -14.32 -3.16 2.46
N ALA A 318 -13.70 -4.26 2.03
CA ALA A 318 -13.17 -4.36 0.68
C ALA A 318 -14.27 -4.27 -0.39
N TYR A 319 -15.42 -4.90 -0.16
CA TYR A 319 -16.60 -4.81 -1.03
C TYR A 319 -17.18 -3.39 -1.07
N GLU A 320 -17.30 -2.74 0.08
CA GLU A 320 -17.81 -1.36 0.17
C GLU A 320 -16.86 -0.36 -0.48
N ALA A 321 -15.54 -0.51 -0.27
CA ALA A 321 -14.52 0.32 -0.91
C ALA A 321 -14.47 0.13 -2.43
N ARG A 322 -14.95 -0.99 -2.96
CA ARG A 322 -15.14 -1.16 -4.42
C ARG A 322 -16.38 -0.42 -4.91
N ALA A 323 -17.41 -0.30 -4.07
CA ALA A 323 -18.66 0.38 -4.39
C ALA A 323 -18.60 1.90 -4.15
N GLN A 324 -17.66 2.38 -3.35
CA GLN A 324 -17.48 3.80 -2.98
C GLN A 324 -16.13 4.33 -3.45
N THR A 325 -16.10 5.52 -4.04
CA THR A 325 -14.89 6.20 -4.54
C THR A 325 -14.24 7.13 -3.50
N THR A 326 -14.52 6.96 -2.21
CA THR A 326 -14.06 7.89 -1.17
C THR A 326 -12.62 7.54 -0.75
N PRO A 327 -11.65 8.44 -0.92
CA PRO A 327 -10.25 8.14 -0.67
C PRO A 327 -9.89 8.24 0.81
N VAL A 328 -8.79 7.60 1.18
CA VAL A 328 -8.19 7.66 2.53
C VAL A 328 -6.68 7.96 2.46
N VAL A 329 -6.15 8.28 1.27
CA VAL A 329 -4.73 8.08 0.95
C VAL A 329 -4.13 9.27 0.20
N SER A 330 -2.84 9.54 0.43
CA SER A 330 -2.12 10.59 -0.29
C SER A 330 -1.70 10.08 -1.67
N THR A 331 -1.87 10.92 -2.69
CA THR A 331 -1.67 10.54 -4.08
C THR A 331 -0.37 9.84 -4.35
N HIS A 332 0.75 10.30 -3.81
CA HIS A 332 2.01 9.64 -4.14
C HIS A 332 3.05 9.72 -3.01
N GLY A 333 2.59 9.64 -1.76
CA GLY A 333 3.42 9.82 -0.58
C GLY A 333 3.82 11.28 -0.41
N ALA A 334 3.08 12.01 0.42
CA ALA A 334 3.35 13.39 0.84
C ALA A 334 3.93 14.30 -0.27
N PHE A 335 3.10 14.63 -1.27
CA PHE A 335 3.26 15.89 -1.99
C PHE A 335 2.90 17.04 -1.02
N LEU A 336 3.82 17.35 -0.10
CA LEU A 336 3.73 18.52 0.77
C LEU A 336 5.08 19.23 0.73
N PRO A 337 5.22 20.34 -0.02
CA PRO A 337 6.34 21.25 0.18
C PRO A 337 6.30 21.72 1.64
N GLY A 338 7.29 21.32 2.45
CA GLY A 338 7.45 21.80 3.82
C GLY A 338 7.16 20.80 4.96
N VAL A 339 6.96 19.51 4.70
CA VAL A 339 6.89 18.49 5.76
C VAL A 339 8.03 17.48 5.61
N GLU A 340 9.10 17.65 6.39
CA GLU A 340 10.14 16.64 6.57
C GLU A 340 9.57 15.48 7.40
N VAL A 341 9.56 14.26 6.86
CA VAL A 341 9.34 13.05 7.66
C VAL A 341 10.63 12.26 7.70
N ASN A 342 11.29 12.31 8.86
CA ASN A 342 12.42 11.45 9.19
C ASN A 342 11.95 9.98 9.20
N ALA A 343 12.35 9.21 8.19
CA ALA A 343 12.22 7.75 8.15
C ALA A 343 13.23 7.05 9.10
N ARG A 344 13.41 7.58 10.33
CA ARG A 344 14.26 6.94 11.35
C ARG A 344 13.40 6.07 12.27
N THR A 345 13.53 4.76 12.08
CA THR A 345 13.00 3.71 12.94
C THR A 345 13.65 3.71 14.33
N GLY A 346 12.83 3.44 15.36
CA GLY A 346 13.23 2.93 16.67
C GLY A 346 11.99 2.53 17.49
N PRO A 347 11.95 1.34 18.13
CA PRO A 347 10.74 0.85 18.78
C PRO A 347 10.45 1.62 20.07
N GLN A 348 9.26 2.21 20.16
CA GLN A 348 8.75 2.75 21.42
C GLN A 348 7.97 1.64 22.12
N GLN A 349 8.49 1.15 23.25
CA GLN A 349 7.82 0.13 24.06
C GLN A 349 6.48 0.65 24.57
N ILE A 350 5.40 -0.06 24.27
CA ILE A 350 4.07 0.19 24.84
C ILE A 350 3.75 -0.93 25.83
N GLN A 351 3.55 -0.57 27.10
CA GLN A 351 3.00 -1.43 28.14
C GLN A 351 1.52 -1.73 27.85
N PRO A 352 1.01 -2.94 28.16
CA PRO A 352 -0.37 -3.30 27.87
C PRO A 352 -1.34 -2.71 28.91
N PRO A 353 -2.44 -2.06 28.51
CA PRO A 353 -3.59 -1.89 29.37
C PRO A 353 -4.57 -3.08 29.26
N GLU A 354 -5.25 -3.28 30.38
CA GLU A 354 -6.12 -4.39 30.76
C GLU A 354 -7.38 -4.56 29.90
N ALA A 355 -7.87 -5.81 29.86
CA ALA A 355 -9.07 -6.23 29.18
C ALA A 355 -10.36 -5.66 29.79
N SER A 356 -11.36 -5.39 28.94
CA SER A 356 -12.76 -5.32 29.36
C SER A 356 -13.63 -5.97 28.28
N ALA A 357 -14.44 -6.93 28.73
CA ALA A 357 -15.36 -7.73 27.93
C ALA A 357 -16.70 -7.03 27.71
N GLN A 358 -17.42 -7.45 26.64
CA GLN A 358 -18.86 -7.40 26.32
C GLN A 358 -19.09 -6.88 24.89
N ALA A 359 -20.00 -7.37 24.06
CA ALA A 359 -20.89 -8.53 24.02
C ALA A 359 -21.37 -8.66 22.55
N ILE A 360 -21.61 -9.88 22.08
CA ILE A 360 -22.07 -10.18 20.71
C ILE A 360 -23.59 -10.29 20.69
N ALA A 361 -24.23 -9.58 19.76
CA ALA A 361 -25.52 -9.89 19.15
C ALA A 361 -25.49 -9.27 17.74
N GLY A 362 -25.77 -9.90 16.61
CA GLY A 362 -26.39 -11.18 16.27
C GLY A 362 -26.99 -10.94 14.89
N ALA A 363 -26.46 -11.56 13.84
CA ALA A 363 -27.07 -11.52 12.51
C ALA A 363 -26.88 -12.90 11.85
N HIS A 364 -27.99 -13.63 11.81
CA HIS A 364 -28.14 -14.94 11.21
C HIS A 364 -28.13 -14.82 9.68
N PHE A 365 -27.39 -15.70 9.00
CA PHE A 365 -27.67 -16.02 7.60
C PHE A 365 -27.59 -17.53 7.35
N LEU A 366 -28.64 -18.02 6.69
CA LEU A 366 -28.92 -19.36 6.14
C LEU A 366 -29.63 -20.41 7.04
N PRO A 367 -30.80 -20.95 6.60
CA PRO A 367 -31.52 -22.02 7.29
C PRO A 367 -30.94 -23.41 6.93
N GLY A 368 -30.72 -24.26 7.94
CA GLY A 368 -30.43 -25.69 7.72
C GLY A 368 -29.14 -26.24 8.34
N VAL A 369 -28.32 -25.42 8.99
CA VAL A 369 -27.15 -25.90 9.77
C VAL A 369 -27.32 -25.48 11.22
N THR A 370 -27.66 -26.43 12.08
CA THR A 370 -27.62 -26.23 13.54
C THR A 370 -26.17 -26.41 14.00
N LEU A 371 -25.43 -25.31 14.20
CA LEU A 371 -24.16 -25.38 14.93
C LEU A 371 -24.49 -25.72 16.39
N LYS A 372 -24.21 -26.95 16.81
CA LYS A 372 -24.24 -27.34 18.21
C LYS A 372 -23.08 -26.62 18.91
N PRO A 373 -23.33 -25.76 19.92
CA PRO A 373 -22.24 -25.14 20.66
C PRO A 373 -21.39 -26.24 21.31
N ALA A 374 -20.07 -26.15 21.16
CA ALA A 374 -19.15 -26.90 22.01
C ALA A 374 -19.39 -26.49 23.47
N PRO A 375 -19.45 -27.44 24.43
CA PRO A 375 -19.62 -27.08 25.83
C PRO A 375 -18.43 -26.25 26.29
N ALA A 376 -18.71 -25.08 26.89
CA ALA A 376 -17.71 -24.26 27.53
C ALA A 376 -16.96 -25.08 28.60
N PRO A 377 -15.63 -24.91 28.75
CA PRO A 377 -14.90 -25.56 29.82
C PRO A 377 -15.46 -25.08 31.18
N ALA A 378 -15.81 -26.04 32.03
CA ALA A 378 -16.26 -25.75 33.39
C ALA A 378 -15.15 -25.06 34.19
N PRO A 379 -15.47 -24.06 35.03
CA PRO A 379 -14.49 -23.43 35.90
C PRO A 379 -13.92 -24.46 36.88
N GLN A 380 -12.60 -24.65 36.84
CA GLN A 380 -11.89 -25.51 37.79
C GLN A 380 -11.93 -24.87 39.18
N ALA A 381 -12.40 -25.64 40.16
CA ALA A 381 -12.33 -25.29 41.58
C ALA A 381 -10.88 -25.30 42.07
N PRO A 382 -10.51 -24.45 43.05
CA PRO A 382 -9.14 -24.35 43.55
C PRO A 382 -8.72 -25.64 44.27
N ALA A 383 -7.57 -26.20 43.86
CA ALA A 383 -6.96 -27.36 44.50
C ALA A 383 -6.20 -26.95 45.78
N THR A 384 -6.47 -27.68 46.86
CA THR A 384 -5.78 -27.64 48.16
C THR A 384 -4.31 -28.10 48.04
N PRO A 385 -3.37 -27.55 48.85
CA PRO A 385 -1.96 -27.90 48.74
C PRO A 385 -1.66 -29.27 49.38
N THR A 386 -0.81 -30.05 48.72
CA THR A 386 -0.25 -31.32 49.23
C THR A 386 1.20 -31.08 49.70
N PRO A 387 1.70 -31.73 50.76
CA PRO A 387 2.97 -31.35 51.40
C PRO A 387 4.22 -31.83 50.65
N THR A 388 5.26 -31.00 50.73
CA THR A 388 6.60 -31.13 50.16
C THR A 388 7.36 -32.35 50.70
N GLN A 389 7.82 -33.25 49.82
CA GLN A 389 8.95 -34.15 50.09
C GLN A 389 10.23 -33.55 49.51
N ALA A 390 11.29 -33.51 50.32
CA ALA A 390 12.61 -33.00 49.96
C ALA A 390 13.38 -33.97 49.03
N PRO A 391 14.28 -33.46 48.16
CA PRO A 391 15.00 -34.27 47.17
C PRO A 391 16.17 -35.06 47.79
N PRO A 392 16.54 -36.23 47.23
CA PRO A 392 17.76 -36.93 47.62
C PRO A 392 19.02 -36.29 46.99
N THR A 393 20.10 -36.32 47.77
CA THR A 393 21.43 -35.73 47.52
C THR A 393 22.24 -36.50 46.46
N PRO A 394 23.17 -35.87 45.70
CA PRO A 394 23.95 -36.56 44.67
C PRO A 394 25.05 -37.46 45.24
N GLU A 395 25.20 -38.64 44.66
CA GLU A 395 26.23 -39.63 44.95
C GLU A 395 27.60 -39.18 44.38
N GLN A 396 28.58 -38.97 45.26
CA GLN A 396 29.98 -38.71 44.91
C GLN A 396 30.75 -40.04 44.79
N ALA A 397 31.39 -40.26 43.65
CA ALA A 397 32.34 -41.36 43.46
C ALA A 397 33.62 -40.90 42.75
N ARG A 398 34.68 -40.65 43.53
CA ARG A 398 36.10 -40.85 43.18
C ARG A 398 36.89 -41.09 44.47
N GLY A 399 37.39 -42.31 44.69
CA GLY A 399 38.43 -42.60 45.70
C GLY A 399 39.84 -42.41 45.13
N PRO A 400 40.90 -43.00 45.73
CA PRO A 400 41.19 -43.28 47.15
C PRO A 400 42.53 -42.61 47.61
N GLY A 401 42.79 -42.51 48.92
CA GLY A 401 44.07 -42.00 49.45
C GLY A 401 44.28 -42.16 50.96
N LEU A 402 44.84 -43.32 51.32
CA LEU A 402 45.74 -43.73 52.44
C LEU A 402 45.91 -42.96 53.78
N ALA A 403 46.27 -43.78 54.79
CA ALA A 403 46.78 -43.54 56.16
C ALA A 403 45.68 -43.50 57.25
N GLU A 404 45.68 -44.31 58.31
CA GLU A 404 46.65 -45.19 58.99
C GLU A 404 45.90 -46.39 59.62
#